data_AF-A0A7C5LH58-F1
#
_entry.id   AF-A0A7C5LH58-F1
#
_cell.length_a   1.000
_cell.length_b   1.000
_cell.length_c   1.000
_cell.angle_alpha   90.00
_cell.angle_beta   90.00
_cell.angle_gamma   90.00
#
_symmetry.space_group_name_H-M   'P 1'
#
loop_
_entity.id
_entity.type
_entity.pdbx_description
1 polymer ?
#
loop_
_entity_poly.entity_id
_entity_poly.type
_entity_poly.pdbx_seq_one_letter_code
_entity_poly.pdbx_strand_id
1 'polypeptide(L)'
;MKQLILFLALAVAVTAQAETLKELLSGKTIPLSLKLKDLNNDWRRLNVGGAMEMSSNVSRAYAAMFGGTGGYYTKGETITADGETYLIAYKMQVKLPDMTAMMRGQPPTPEKPTPDTVLSLCLLHLRTVDSFTDIRPFDFELELAGGDTSPAALEEAREKAARSLGLQNLKAIGAALLAYAQDGDKTLPPMKDAAATRKALEPYCKIKDAFSEPYLPNPSLSGRKLADIENPGGIVAFYEEKPVNETRAVLYLDGRCERVAESKWPALKKASQIP
;
A
#
# COMPACT_ATOMS: atom_id res chain seq x y z
N MET A 1 -19.48 -48.57 38.75
CA MET A 1 -20.01 -47.88 37.55
C MET A 1 -19.14 -46.65 37.25
N LYS A 2 -18.19 -46.74 36.33
CA LYS A 2 -17.48 -45.60 35.75
C LYS A 2 -17.31 -45.90 34.26
N GLN A 3 -18.07 -45.19 33.42
CA GLN A 3 -17.98 -45.32 31.97
C GLN A 3 -16.74 -44.57 31.47
N LEU A 4 -15.95 -45.26 30.64
CA LEU A 4 -14.80 -44.73 29.92
C LEU A 4 -15.29 -44.40 28.51
N ILE A 5 -15.43 -43.12 28.18
CA ILE A 5 -15.80 -42.65 26.83
C ILE A 5 -14.50 -42.44 26.05
N LEU A 6 -14.29 -43.29 25.04
CA LEU A 6 -13.20 -43.21 24.08
C LEU A 6 -13.63 -42.28 22.94
N PHE A 7 -13.04 -41.09 22.84
CA PHE A 7 -13.24 -40.19 21.70
C PHE A 7 -12.27 -40.57 20.56
N LEU A 8 -12.82 -41.14 19.49
CA LEU A 8 -12.12 -41.40 18.24
C LEU A 8 -12.16 -40.11 17.40
N ALA A 9 -11.04 -39.37 17.33
CA ALA A 9 -10.90 -38.22 16.46
C ALA A 9 -10.62 -38.69 15.03
N LEU A 10 -11.62 -38.61 14.17
CA LEU A 10 -11.47 -38.87 12.73
C LEU A 10 -10.84 -37.62 12.08
N ALA A 11 -9.55 -37.68 11.77
CA ALA A 11 -8.88 -36.65 10.99
C ALA A 11 -9.33 -36.77 9.53
N VAL A 12 -10.25 -35.90 9.09
CA VAL A 12 -10.57 -35.74 7.68
C VAL A 12 -9.43 -34.96 7.04
N ALA A 13 -8.53 -35.66 6.36
CA ALA A 13 -7.60 -35.03 5.44
C ALA A 13 -8.41 -34.44 4.28
N VAL A 14 -8.53 -33.11 4.24
CA VAL A 14 -9.04 -32.41 3.06
C VAL A 14 -8.02 -32.63 1.94
N THR A 15 -8.28 -33.60 1.08
CA THR A 15 -7.56 -33.77 -0.17
C THR A 15 -8.01 -32.66 -1.10
N ALA A 16 -7.25 -31.56 -1.15
CA ALA A 16 -7.38 -30.57 -2.21
C ALA A 16 -7.17 -31.31 -3.55
N GLN A 17 -8.22 -31.34 -4.36
CA GLN A 17 -8.20 -31.95 -5.69
C GLN A 17 -7.13 -31.21 -6.50
N ALA A 18 -6.17 -31.93 -7.08
CA ALA A 18 -5.12 -31.33 -7.90
C ALA A 18 -5.76 -30.61 -9.08
N GLU A 19 -5.68 -29.28 -9.11
CA GLU A 19 -6.09 -28.50 -10.27
C GLU A 19 -5.22 -28.91 -11.46
N THR A 20 -5.87 -29.17 -12.59
CA THR A 20 -5.12 -29.51 -13.81
C THR A 20 -4.40 -28.25 -14.31
N LEU A 21 -3.22 -28.41 -14.95
CA LEU A 21 -2.50 -27.27 -15.55
C LEU A 21 -3.40 -26.50 -16.53
N LYS A 22 -4.34 -27.18 -17.18
CA LYS A 22 -5.35 -26.58 -18.06
C LYS A 22 -6.28 -25.61 -17.33
N GLU A 23 -6.74 -25.95 -16.13
CA GLU A 23 -7.60 -25.09 -15.32
C GLU A 23 -6.84 -23.87 -14.82
N LEU A 24 -5.58 -24.07 -14.40
CA LEU A 24 -4.68 -23.00 -13.99
C LEU A 24 -4.45 -21.98 -15.11
N LEU A 25 -4.14 -22.46 -16.32
CA LEU A 25 -3.93 -21.62 -17.50
C LEU A 25 -5.22 -20.98 -18.05
N SER A 26 -6.40 -21.35 -17.53
CA SER A 26 -7.67 -20.73 -17.94
C SER A 26 -7.88 -19.34 -17.36
N GLY A 27 -7.16 -18.99 -16.29
CA GLY A 27 -7.32 -17.71 -15.59
C GLY A 27 -8.53 -17.63 -14.66
N LYS A 28 -9.33 -18.70 -14.52
CA LYS A 28 -10.56 -18.70 -13.72
C LYS A 28 -10.31 -18.80 -12.22
N THR A 29 -9.41 -19.69 -11.79
CA THR A 29 -9.04 -19.80 -10.38
C THR A 29 -7.98 -18.75 -10.01
N ILE A 30 -6.92 -18.67 -10.82
CA ILE A 30 -5.79 -17.78 -10.58
C ILE A 30 -5.71 -16.79 -11.75
N PRO A 31 -5.83 -15.48 -11.51
CA PRO A 31 -5.76 -14.48 -12.57
C PRO A 31 -4.44 -14.58 -13.34
N LEU A 32 -4.49 -14.58 -14.68
CA LEU A 32 -3.27 -14.61 -15.50
C LEU A 32 -2.48 -13.30 -15.45
N SER A 33 -3.14 -12.22 -15.04
CA SER A 33 -2.55 -10.90 -14.90
C SER A 33 -3.18 -10.11 -13.76
N LEU A 34 -2.38 -9.24 -13.16
CA LEU A 34 -2.79 -8.26 -12.16
C LEU A 34 -2.26 -6.87 -12.54
N LYS A 35 -2.79 -5.80 -11.94
CA LYS A 35 -2.14 -4.49 -11.98
C LYS A 35 -1.33 -4.28 -10.72
N LEU A 36 -0.25 -3.50 -10.82
CA LEU A 36 0.59 -3.17 -9.66
C LEU A 36 -0.22 -2.57 -8.51
N LYS A 37 -1.22 -1.73 -8.80
CA LYS A 37 -2.11 -1.13 -7.78
C LYS A 37 -3.06 -2.10 -7.08
N ASP A 38 -3.19 -3.33 -7.59
CA ASP A 38 -4.06 -4.36 -7.00
C ASP A 38 -3.31 -5.16 -5.91
N LEU A 39 -2.00 -4.94 -5.76
CA LEU A 39 -1.19 -5.54 -4.71
C LEU A 39 -1.34 -4.76 -3.41
N ASN A 40 -1.27 -5.48 -2.29
CA ASN A 40 -1.46 -4.96 -0.93
C ASN A 40 -0.41 -5.57 0.03
N ASN A 41 -0.59 -5.35 1.34
CA ASN A 41 0.34 -5.81 2.38
C ASN A 41 0.42 -7.34 2.54
N ASP A 42 -0.48 -8.10 1.92
CA ASP A 42 -0.42 -9.58 1.91
C ASP A 42 0.63 -10.09 0.93
N TRP A 43 1.10 -9.25 0.00
CA TRP A 43 2.09 -9.61 -0.99
C TRP A 43 3.52 -9.45 -0.46
N ARG A 44 4.41 -10.29 -0.98
CA ARG A 44 5.85 -10.22 -0.79
C ARG A 44 6.53 -10.04 -2.13
N ARG A 45 7.50 -9.15 -2.19
CA ARG A 45 8.48 -9.12 -3.28
C ARG A 45 9.61 -10.08 -2.93
N LEU A 46 10.08 -10.80 -3.92
CA LEU A 46 11.26 -11.67 -3.82
C LEU A 46 12.00 -11.71 -5.16
N ASN A 47 13.25 -12.15 -5.11
CA ASN A 47 14.04 -12.51 -6.28
C ASN A 47 14.27 -14.02 -6.30
N VAL A 48 14.31 -14.61 -7.49
CA VAL A 48 14.52 -16.05 -7.70
C VAL A 48 15.92 -16.25 -8.28
N GLY A 49 16.74 -17.03 -7.58
CA GLY A 49 17.99 -17.59 -8.09
C GLY A 49 17.75 -19.00 -8.64
N GLY A 50 18.40 -19.33 -9.76
CA GLY A 50 18.35 -20.66 -10.37
C GLY A 50 17.39 -20.79 -11.56
N ALA A 51 17.86 -21.52 -12.59
CA ALA A 51 17.21 -21.90 -13.85
C ALA A 51 16.80 -20.75 -14.83
N MET A 52 17.68 -20.49 -15.80
CA MET A 52 17.41 -19.82 -17.08
C MET A 52 16.77 -18.42 -17.07
N GLU A 53 17.36 -17.46 -16.35
CA GLU A 53 17.59 -16.14 -16.97
C GLU A 53 19.01 -16.11 -17.55
N MET A 54 19.25 -17.07 -18.44
CA MET A 54 20.41 -17.11 -19.32
C MET A 54 20.15 -16.33 -20.62
N SER A 55 19.28 -15.31 -20.60
CA SER A 55 19.16 -14.38 -21.73
C SER A 55 20.32 -13.39 -21.70
N SER A 56 21.53 -13.88 -21.93
CA SER A 56 22.78 -13.14 -22.13
C SER A 56 23.34 -12.34 -20.94
N ASN A 57 24.67 -12.21 -20.92
CA ASN A 57 25.39 -11.27 -20.06
C ASN A 57 24.85 -9.82 -20.19
N VAL A 58 24.18 -9.50 -21.30
CA VAL A 58 23.52 -8.22 -21.53
C VAL A 58 22.34 -8.04 -20.57
N SER A 59 21.49 -9.03 -20.32
CA SER A 59 20.36 -8.86 -19.37
C SER A 59 20.83 -8.69 -17.92
N ARG A 60 21.93 -9.33 -17.53
CA ARG A 60 22.56 -9.11 -16.21
C ARG A 60 23.19 -7.72 -16.11
N ALA A 61 23.89 -7.27 -17.15
CA ALA A 61 24.42 -5.91 -17.21
C ALA A 61 23.30 -4.86 -17.20
N TYR A 62 22.18 -5.15 -17.87
CA TYR A 62 21.00 -4.30 -17.93
C TYR A 62 20.29 -4.22 -16.58
N ALA A 63 20.08 -5.36 -15.93
CA ALA A 63 19.55 -5.43 -14.57
C ALA A 63 20.44 -4.70 -13.57
N ALA A 64 21.77 -4.83 -13.68
CA ALA A 64 22.71 -4.12 -12.81
C ALA A 64 22.75 -2.60 -13.05
N MET A 65 22.48 -2.15 -14.28
CA MET A 65 22.54 -0.74 -14.67
C MET A 65 21.22 0.02 -14.41
N PHE A 66 20.09 -0.70 -14.30
CA PHE A 66 18.75 -0.12 -14.20
C PHE A 66 17.92 -0.61 -13.01
N GLY A 67 18.56 -1.02 -11.91
CA GLY A 67 17.87 -1.20 -10.62
C GLY A 67 17.35 -2.60 -10.31
N GLY A 68 17.85 -3.64 -10.99
CA GLY A 68 17.72 -5.03 -10.57
C GLY A 68 16.98 -5.94 -11.56
N THR A 69 17.20 -7.24 -11.39
CA THR A 69 16.42 -8.30 -12.04
C THR A 69 14.97 -8.14 -11.59
N GLY A 70 14.03 -7.94 -12.51
CA GLY A 70 12.62 -7.68 -12.19
C GLY A 70 12.10 -8.67 -11.15
N GLY A 71 11.70 -8.14 -9.98
CA GLY A 71 11.26 -8.93 -8.84
C GLY A 71 9.95 -9.67 -9.11
N TYR A 72 9.74 -10.75 -8.37
CA TYR A 72 8.51 -11.51 -8.34
C TYR A 72 7.66 -11.09 -7.14
N TYR A 73 6.34 -11.08 -7.32
CA TYR A 73 5.38 -10.79 -6.27
C TYR A 73 4.56 -12.04 -5.98
N THR A 74 4.45 -12.44 -4.72
CA THR A 74 3.68 -13.62 -4.32
C THR A 74 2.96 -13.41 -2.99
N LYS A 75 1.86 -14.15 -2.77
CA LYS A 75 1.23 -14.34 -1.46
C LYS A 75 1.77 -15.55 -0.70
N GLY A 76 2.72 -16.30 -1.28
CA GLY A 76 3.22 -17.57 -0.72
C GLY A 76 2.32 -18.77 -1.03
N GLU A 77 1.32 -18.60 -1.89
CA GLU A 77 0.40 -19.66 -2.29
C GLU A 77 1.09 -20.62 -3.28
N THR A 78 0.84 -21.91 -3.11
CA THR A 78 1.39 -22.97 -3.98
C THR A 78 0.27 -23.76 -4.64
N ILE A 79 0.55 -24.27 -5.83
CA ILE A 79 -0.33 -25.17 -6.57
C ILE A 79 0.42 -26.42 -6.98
N THR A 80 -0.28 -27.56 -6.97
CA THR A 80 0.26 -28.83 -7.49
C THR A 80 -0.47 -29.19 -8.78
N ALA A 81 0.27 -29.31 -9.87
CA ALA A 81 -0.24 -29.71 -11.18
C ALA A 81 0.65 -30.83 -11.72
N ASP A 82 0.03 -31.91 -12.20
CA ASP A 82 0.73 -33.07 -12.77
C ASP A 82 1.84 -33.67 -11.86
N GLY A 83 1.65 -33.59 -10.54
CA GLY A 83 2.59 -34.11 -9.54
C GLY A 83 3.76 -33.18 -9.20
N GLU A 84 3.83 -32.00 -9.81
CA GLU A 84 4.85 -30.99 -9.52
C GLU A 84 4.24 -29.80 -8.79
N THR A 85 5.00 -29.21 -7.87
CA THR A 85 4.56 -28.07 -7.04
C THR A 85 5.18 -26.77 -7.52
N TYR A 86 4.32 -25.77 -7.74
CA TYR A 86 4.68 -24.45 -8.20
C TYR A 86 4.27 -23.41 -7.17
N LEU A 87 5.15 -22.42 -6.93
CA LEU A 87 4.79 -21.19 -6.24
C LEU A 87 4.10 -20.24 -7.23
N ILE A 88 2.94 -19.72 -6.82
CA ILE A 88 2.20 -18.73 -7.59
C ILE A 88 2.85 -17.37 -7.37
N ALA A 89 3.42 -16.82 -8.43
CA ALA A 89 4.04 -15.50 -8.41
C ALA A 89 3.62 -14.66 -9.61
N TYR A 90 3.87 -13.36 -9.56
CA TYR A 90 3.62 -12.43 -10.66
C TYR A 90 4.88 -11.61 -10.92
N LYS A 91 5.18 -11.36 -12.19
CA LYS A 91 6.34 -10.56 -12.59
C LYS A 91 5.91 -9.40 -13.47
N MET A 92 6.56 -8.25 -13.29
CA MET A 92 6.40 -7.11 -14.17
C MET A 92 6.85 -7.43 -15.60
N GLN A 93 6.02 -7.06 -16.58
CA GLN A 93 6.41 -7.10 -17.98
C GLN A 93 7.27 -5.88 -18.29
N VAL A 94 8.58 -6.09 -18.44
CA VAL A 94 9.51 -5.04 -18.87
C VAL A 94 9.53 -5.04 -20.40
N LYS A 95 9.18 -3.92 -21.03
CA LYS A 95 9.36 -3.78 -22.48
C LYS A 95 10.84 -3.85 -22.80
N LEU A 96 11.19 -4.66 -23.79
CA LEU A 96 12.55 -4.67 -24.30
C LEU A 96 12.89 -3.28 -24.85
N PRO A 97 14.11 -2.75 -24.57
CA PRO A 97 14.54 -1.48 -25.12
C PRO A 97 14.53 -1.52 -26.65
N ASP A 98 14.22 -0.37 -27.26
CA ASP A 98 14.31 -0.22 -28.71
C ASP A 98 15.78 -0.37 -29.14
N MET A 99 16.08 -1.53 -29.74
CA MET A 99 17.41 -1.85 -30.27
C MET A 99 17.87 -0.84 -31.32
N THR A 100 16.94 -0.19 -32.02
CA THR A 100 17.24 0.86 -33.01
C THR A 100 17.72 2.14 -32.32
N ALA A 101 17.12 2.53 -31.20
CA ALA A 101 17.55 3.66 -30.40
C ALA A 101 18.93 3.42 -29.77
N MET A 102 19.16 2.19 -29.31
CA MET A 102 20.46 1.77 -28.74
C MET A 102 21.60 1.83 -29.77
N MET A 103 21.34 1.40 -31.02
CA MET A 103 22.31 1.50 -32.14
C MET A 103 22.64 2.95 -32.52
N ARG A 104 21.79 3.93 -32.13
CA ARG A 104 22.04 5.37 -32.32
C ARG A 104 22.74 6.01 -31.12
N GLY A 105 23.20 5.23 -30.14
CA GLY A 105 23.90 5.73 -28.96
C GLY A 105 22.99 6.45 -27.96
N GLN A 106 21.66 6.32 -28.08
CA GLN A 106 20.75 6.82 -27.05
C GLN A 106 20.71 5.79 -25.91
N PRO A 107 21.07 6.20 -24.67
CA PRO A 107 20.93 5.31 -23.53
C PRO A 107 19.44 4.97 -23.37
N PRO A 108 19.09 3.68 -23.29
CA PRO A 108 17.70 3.30 -23.13
C PRO A 108 17.22 3.80 -21.77
N THR A 109 16.10 4.53 -21.75
CA THR A 109 15.47 4.97 -20.52
C THR A 109 14.47 3.89 -20.11
N PRO A 110 14.63 3.23 -18.95
CA PRO A 110 13.64 2.29 -18.47
C PRO A 110 12.32 3.00 -18.26
N GLU A 111 11.23 2.44 -18.77
CA GLU A 111 9.89 2.91 -18.39
C GLU A 111 9.70 2.65 -16.89
N LYS A 112 9.53 3.73 -16.11
CA LYS A 112 9.21 3.59 -14.68
C LYS A 112 7.86 2.89 -14.50
N PRO A 113 7.70 2.07 -13.46
CA PRO A 113 6.42 1.45 -13.16
C PRO A 113 5.34 2.50 -12.89
N THR A 114 4.10 2.17 -13.24
CA THR A 114 2.90 2.97 -12.99
C THR A 114 1.86 2.14 -12.23
N PRO A 115 0.85 2.76 -11.60
CA PRO A 115 -0.23 2.02 -10.93
C PRO A 115 -0.92 0.98 -11.84
N ASP A 116 -1.01 1.27 -13.14
CA ASP A 116 -1.64 0.40 -14.14
C ASP A 116 -0.64 -0.56 -14.83
N THR A 117 0.61 -0.63 -14.37
CA THR A 117 1.59 -1.59 -14.88
C THR A 117 1.10 -3.01 -14.67
N VAL A 118 1.09 -3.79 -15.75
CA VAL A 118 0.61 -5.18 -15.77
C VAL A 118 1.69 -6.12 -15.24
N LEU A 119 1.26 -6.99 -14.33
CA LEU A 119 2.02 -8.12 -13.81
C LEU A 119 1.45 -9.39 -14.42
N SER A 120 2.30 -10.28 -14.91
CA SER A 120 1.89 -11.57 -15.48
C SER A 120 2.17 -12.71 -14.54
N LEU A 121 1.28 -13.68 -14.49
CA LEU A 121 1.44 -14.91 -13.73
C LEU A 121 2.73 -15.65 -14.14
N CYS A 122 3.49 -16.09 -13.15
CA CYS A 122 4.68 -16.92 -13.25
C CYS A 122 4.54 -18.08 -12.26
N LEU A 123 4.62 -19.30 -12.77
CA LEU A 123 4.60 -20.51 -11.94
C LEU A 123 6.04 -20.93 -11.69
N LEU A 124 6.51 -20.67 -10.47
CA LEU A 124 7.89 -20.95 -10.09
C LEU A 124 7.99 -22.38 -9.56
N HIS A 125 8.62 -23.25 -10.33
CA HIS A 125 8.75 -24.65 -9.97
C HIS A 125 9.73 -24.84 -8.81
N LEU A 126 9.22 -25.26 -7.64
CA LEU A 126 9.96 -25.21 -6.39
C LEU A 126 11.18 -26.14 -6.33
N ARG A 127 11.21 -27.20 -7.17
CA ARG A 127 12.37 -28.11 -7.24
C ARG A 127 13.52 -27.59 -8.08
N THR A 128 13.27 -26.60 -8.95
CA THR A 128 14.29 -26.02 -9.85
C THR A 128 14.75 -24.64 -9.44
N VAL A 129 13.99 -23.98 -8.55
CA VAL A 129 14.45 -22.75 -7.90
C VAL A 129 15.59 -23.11 -6.95
N ASP A 130 16.72 -22.44 -7.12
CA ASP A 130 17.91 -22.63 -6.28
C ASP A 130 17.79 -21.84 -4.98
N SER A 131 17.38 -20.56 -5.08
CA SER A 131 17.18 -19.72 -3.91
C SER A 131 16.11 -18.65 -4.10
N PHE A 132 15.47 -18.27 -2.99
CA PHE A 132 14.70 -17.05 -2.91
C PHE A 132 15.49 -16.03 -2.10
N THR A 133 15.68 -14.84 -2.65
CA THR A 133 16.44 -13.75 -2.03
C THR A 133 15.63 -12.47 -2.01
N ASP A 134 16.06 -11.46 -1.24
CA ASP A 134 15.42 -10.14 -1.19
C ASP A 134 13.91 -10.20 -0.89
N ILE A 135 13.54 -11.09 0.04
CA ILE A 135 12.16 -11.28 0.46
C ILE A 135 11.76 -10.12 1.36
N ARG A 136 10.83 -9.28 0.91
CA ARG A 136 10.32 -8.14 1.68
C ARG A 136 8.81 -7.93 1.46
N PRO A 137 8.11 -7.26 2.39
CA PRO A 137 6.76 -6.77 2.14
C PRO A 137 6.70 -5.97 0.83
N PHE A 138 5.58 -6.11 0.12
CA PHE A 138 5.29 -5.25 -1.01
C PHE A 138 5.14 -3.80 -0.53
N ASP A 139 5.82 -2.88 -1.21
CA ASP A 139 5.71 -1.45 -0.98
C ASP A 139 5.43 -0.78 -2.33
N PHE A 140 4.18 -0.36 -2.50
CA PHE A 140 3.71 0.22 -3.75
C PHE A 140 4.53 1.45 -4.17
N GLU A 141 4.94 2.28 -3.22
CA GLU A 141 5.67 3.51 -3.53
C GLU A 141 7.11 3.21 -3.94
N LEU A 142 7.75 2.24 -3.29
CA LEU A 142 9.09 1.77 -3.65
C LEU A 142 9.12 1.12 -5.04
N GLU A 143 8.09 0.37 -5.41
CA GLU A 143 8.01 -0.21 -6.76
C GLU A 143 7.81 0.88 -7.83
N LEU A 144 7.00 1.90 -7.57
CA LEU A 144 6.84 3.05 -8.49
C LEU A 144 8.14 3.85 -8.69
N ALA A 145 9.05 3.83 -7.72
CA ALA A 145 10.38 4.43 -7.85
C ALA A 145 11.31 3.64 -8.80
N GLY A 146 10.87 2.47 -9.29
CA GLY A 146 11.63 1.65 -10.25
C GLY A 146 12.69 0.77 -9.60
N GLY A 147 12.57 0.46 -8.31
CA GLY A 147 13.55 -0.38 -7.61
C GLY A 147 14.90 0.30 -7.38
N ASP A 148 15.00 1.62 -7.62
CA ASP A 148 16.15 2.41 -7.22
C ASP A 148 16.24 2.39 -5.69
N THR A 149 17.24 1.67 -5.20
CA THR A 149 17.55 1.52 -3.77
C THR A 149 18.62 2.50 -3.31
N SER A 150 18.98 3.50 -4.12
CA SER A 150 19.86 4.56 -3.69
C SER A 150 19.26 5.27 -2.46
N PRO A 151 20.10 5.79 -1.55
CA PRO A 151 19.61 6.49 -0.37
C PRO A 151 18.64 7.64 -0.70
N ALA A 152 18.85 8.34 -1.82
CA ALA A 152 17.98 9.42 -2.28
C ALA A 152 16.60 8.92 -2.72
N ALA A 153 16.55 7.83 -3.51
CA ALA A 153 15.29 7.24 -3.95
C ALA A 153 14.50 6.59 -2.81
N LEU A 154 15.20 5.96 -1.86
CA LEU A 154 14.59 5.41 -0.65
C LEU A 154 14.01 6.51 0.25
N GLU A 155 14.71 7.64 0.38
CA GLU A 155 14.20 8.78 1.14
C GLU A 155 12.98 9.40 0.45
N GLU A 156 13.03 9.62 -0.86
CA GLU A 156 11.88 10.11 -1.64
C GLU A 156 10.67 9.16 -1.52
N ALA A 157 10.90 7.85 -1.59
CA ALA A 157 9.86 6.84 -1.44
C ALA A 157 9.26 6.85 -0.02
N ARG A 158 10.09 6.96 1.03
CA ARG A 158 9.63 7.09 2.41
C ARG A 158 8.81 8.36 2.62
N GLU A 159 9.26 9.48 2.09
CA GLU A 159 8.52 10.75 2.15
C GLU A 159 7.19 10.65 1.39
N LYS A 160 7.16 9.97 0.25
CA LYS A 160 5.91 9.73 -0.50
C LYS A 160 4.96 8.79 0.23
N ALA A 161 5.47 7.73 0.86
CA ALA A 161 4.71 6.81 1.68
C ALA A 161 4.13 7.52 2.92
N ALA A 162 4.96 8.28 3.64
CA ALA A 162 4.51 9.12 4.75
C ALA A 162 3.44 10.12 4.28
N ARG A 163 3.60 10.69 3.08
CA ARG A 163 2.61 11.62 2.51
C ARG A 163 1.25 10.97 2.28
N SER A 164 1.25 9.76 1.70
CA SER A 164 0.06 8.97 1.40
C SER A 164 -0.62 8.47 2.67
N LEU A 165 0.17 7.90 3.60
CA LEU A 165 -0.30 7.41 4.89
C LEU A 165 -0.93 8.55 5.71
N GLY A 166 -0.31 9.73 5.70
CA GLY A 166 -0.83 10.90 6.40
C GLY A 166 -2.24 11.30 5.94
N LEU A 167 -2.50 11.24 4.63
CA LEU A 167 -3.82 11.52 4.07
C LEU A 167 -4.83 10.41 4.35
N GLN A 168 -4.41 9.14 4.34
CA GLN A 168 -5.30 8.02 4.66
C GLN A 168 -5.74 8.06 6.13
N ASN A 169 -4.80 8.35 7.04
CA ASN A 169 -5.07 8.55 8.45
C ASN A 169 -6.05 9.71 8.69
N LEU A 170 -5.80 10.87 8.08
CA LEU A 170 -6.73 12.01 8.18
C LEU A 170 -8.12 11.70 7.62
N LYS A 171 -8.24 10.90 6.54
CA LYS A 171 -9.55 10.45 6.04
C LYS A 171 -10.27 9.56 7.05
N ALA A 172 -9.54 8.68 7.72
CA ALA A 172 -10.10 7.82 8.77
C ALA A 172 -10.56 8.64 9.99
N ILE A 173 -9.77 9.64 10.39
CA ILE A 173 -10.14 10.60 11.43
C ILE A 173 -11.37 11.42 11.01
N GLY A 174 -11.43 11.87 9.75
CA GLY A 174 -12.55 12.63 9.21
C GLY A 174 -13.85 11.83 9.20
N ALA A 175 -13.79 10.56 8.80
CA ALA A 175 -14.93 9.66 8.90
C ALA A 175 -15.39 9.47 10.35
N ALA A 176 -14.45 9.29 11.28
CA ALA A 176 -14.75 9.16 12.71
C ALA A 176 -15.37 10.44 13.28
N LEU A 177 -14.87 11.62 12.88
CA LEU A 177 -15.40 12.93 13.29
C LEU A 177 -16.85 13.12 12.84
N LEU A 178 -17.15 12.81 11.57
CA LEU A 178 -18.48 12.93 11.02
C LEU A 178 -19.46 11.95 11.68
N ALA A 179 -19.02 10.71 11.94
CA ALA A 179 -19.83 9.72 12.65
C ALA A 179 -20.12 10.15 14.10
N TYR A 180 -19.11 10.64 14.83
CA TYR A 180 -19.29 11.20 16.18
C TYR A 180 -20.32 12.34 16.17
N ALA A 181 -20.19 13.27 15.22
CA ALA A 181 -21.12 14.40 15.12
C ALA A 181 -22.54 13.93 14.78
N GLN A 182 -22.71 12.92 13.93
CA GLN A 182 -24.03 12.36 13.61
C GLN A 182 -24.72 11.79 14.86
N ASP A 183 -23.99 11.08 15.71
CA ASP A 183 -24.53 10.50 16.95
C ASP A 183 -24.76 11.56 18.05
N GLY A 184 -23.96 12.63 18.06
CA GLY A 184 -23.98 13.69 19.07
C GLY A 184 -24.81 14.95 18.73
N ASP A 185 -25.96 14.82 18.06
CA ASP A 185 -26.78 15.97 17.62
C ASP A 185 -25.96 17.04 16.86
N LYS A 186 -25.11 16.60 15.95
CA LYS A 186 -24.20 17.43 15.13
C LYS A 186 -23.21 18.25 15.95
N THR A 187 -22.94 17.87 17.20
CA THR A 187 -21.96 18.53 18.08
C THR A 187 -20.59 17.91 17.89
N LEU A 188 -19.58 18.75 17.67
CA LEU A 188 -18.19 18.32 17.52
C LEU A 188 -17.61 17.83 18.87
N PRO A 189 -16.63 16.91 18.85
CA PRO A 189 -16.02 16.37 20.05
C PRO A 189 -15.27 17.45 20.86
N PRO A 190 -14.77 17.13 22.06
CA PRO A 190 -13.77 17.97 22.71
C PRO A 190 -12.53 18.03 21.82
N MET A 191 -12.16 19.22 21.36
CA MET A 191 -11.06 19.45 20.40
C MET A 191 -9.93 20.34 20.94
N LYS A 192 -9.98 20.69 22.24
CA LYS A 192 -8.94 21.50 22.89
C LYS A 192 -7.62 20.77 23.10
N ASP A 193 -7.68 19.45 23.18
CA ASP A 193 -6.56 18.59 23.49
C ASP A 193 -6.60 17.34 22.59
N ALA A 194 -5.46 16.99 22.00
CA ALA A 194 -5.38 15.89 21.05
C ALA A 194 -5.72 14.54 21.70
N ALA A 195 -5.31 14.30 22.95
CA ALA A 195 -5.58 13.04 23.63
C ALA A 195 -7.07 12.90 23.98
N ALA A 196 -7.71 13.96 24.45
CA ALA A 196 -9.16 14.00 24.70
C ALA A 196 -9.96 13.78 23.41
N THR A 197 -9.54 14.44 22.32
CA THR A 197 -10.17 14.30 21.00
C THR A 197 -10.06 12.86 20.49
N ARG A 198 -8.86 12.28 20.56
CA ARG A 198 -8.60 10.90 20.17
C ARG A 198 -9.49 9.94 20.93
N LYS A 199 -9.54 10.06 22.27
CA LYS A 199 -10.37 9.20 23.12
C LYS A 199 -11.86 9.27 22.74
N ALA A 200 -12.35 10.45 22.34
CA ALA A 200 -13.73 10.63 21.91
C ALA A 200 -14.02 10.00 20.53
N LEU A 201 -13.04 10.06 19.61
CA LEU A 201 -13.19 9.57 18.23
C LEU A 201 -12.82 8.09 18.05
N GLU A 202 -12.05 7.51 18.96
CA GLU A 202 -11.58 6.12 18.89
C GLU A 202 -12.70 5.09 18.66
N PRO A 203 -13.88 5.18 19.31
CA PRO A 203 -14.99 4.24 19.05
C PRO A 203 -15.53 4.29 17.61
N TYR A 204 -15.33 5.40 16.90
CA TYR A 204 -15.81 5.62 15.54
C TYR A 204 -14.73 5.37 14.48
N CYS A 205 -13.46 5.21 14.90
CA CYS A 205 -12.34 5.06 13.98
C CYS A 205 -12.06 3.58 13.69
N LYS A 206 -12.28 3.16 12.45
CA LYS A 206 -12.03 1.77 12.01
C LYS A 206 -10.54 1.42 11.92
N ILE A 207 -9.67 2.42 11.78
CA ILE A 207 -8.23 2.24 11.67
C ILE A 207 -7.62 2.60 13.02
N LYS A 208 -7.22 1.57 13.80
CA LYS A 208 -6.73 1.72 15.18
C LYS A 208 -5.56 2.71 15.31
N ASP A 209 -4.69 2.73 14.31
CA ASP A 209 -3.48 3.54 14.30
C ASP A 209 -3.64 4.84 13.51
N ALA A 210 -4.87 5.26 13.17
CA ALA A 210 -5.09 6.51 12.46
C ALA A 210 -4.58 7.75 13.22
N PHE A 211 -4.44 7.63 14.55
CA PHE A 211 -3.92 8.67 15.44
C PHE A 211 -2.45 8.43 15.85
N SER A 212 -1.69 7.61 15.11
CA SER A 212 -0.28 7.34 15.41
C SER A 212 0.64 8.54 15.19
N GLU A 213 0.29 9.38 14.21
CA GLU A 213 1.00 10.63 13.89
C GLU A 213 0.49 11.79 14.76
N PRO A 214 1.30 12.85 14.98
CA PRO A 214 0.90 14.03 15.75
C PRO A 214 -0.04 14.93 14.94
N TYR A 215 -1.29 14.48 14.75
CA TYR A 215 -2.35 15.33 14.24
C TYR A 215 -2.89 16.22 15.35
N LEU A 216 -2.98 17.51 15.08
CA LEU A 216 -3.53 18.48 16.00
C LEU A 216 -4.99 18.80 15.61
N PRO A 217 -5.94 18.70 16.56
CA PRO A 217 -7.29 19.20 16.34
C PRO A 217 -7.30 20.73 16.36
N ASN A 218 -8.28 21.34 15.69
CA ASN A 218 -8.55 22.77 15.79
C ASN A 218 -9.34 23.08 17.09
N PRO A 219 -8.72 23.75 18.10
CA PRO A 219 -9.36 23.97 19.39
C PRO A 219 -10.60 24.88 19.34
N SER A 220 -10.70 25.75 18.32
CA SER A 220 -11.84 26.67 18.15
C SER A 220 -13.16 25.96 17.85
N LEU A 221 -13.09 24.69 17.43
CA LEU A 221 -14.23 23.88 17.05
C LEU A 221 -14.78 23.02 18.20
N SER A 222 -14.08 22.98 19.33
CA SER A 222 -14.41 22.10 20.45
C SER A 222 -15.85 22.32 20.94
N GLY A 223 -16.68 21.28 20.84
CA GLY A 223 -18.07 21.31 21.30
C GLY A 223 -19.01 22.21 20.50
N ARG A 224 -18.58 22.77 19.36
CA ARG A 224 -19.46 23.57 18.49
C ARG A 224 -20.40 22.65 17.70
N LYS A 225 -21.61 23.13 17.40
CA LYS A 225 -22.49 22.44 16.45
C LYS A 225 -22.07 22.73 15.03
N LEU A 226 -22.09 21.72 14.16
CA LEU A 226 -21.80 21.87 12.74
C LEU A 226 -22.72 22.88 12.05
N ALA A 227 -23.97 23.01 12.50
CA ALA A 227 -24.94 23.96 11.97
C ALA A 227 -24.58 25.43 12.24
N ASP A 228 -23.78 25.70 13.28
CA ASP A 228 -23.38 27.05 13.68
C ASP A 228 -22.06 27.50 13.02
N ILE A 229 -21.51 26.67 12.13
CA ILE A 229 -20.24 26.92 11.44
C ILE A 229 -20.55 27.30 10.01
N GLU A 230 -20.30 28.56 9.67
CA GLU A 230 -20.38 29.04 8.30
C GLU A 230 -19.29 28.39 7.45
N ASN A 231 -19.67 27.87 6.27
CA ASN A 231 -18.78 27.25 5.29
C ASN A 231 -17.88 26.12 5.87
N PRO A 232 -18.44 24.99 6.35
CA PRO A 232 -17.64 23.91 6.94
C PRO A 232 -16.57 23.36 5.98
N GLY A 233 -16.81 23.37 4.67
CA GLY A 233 -15.82 22.90 3.68
C GLY A 233 -14.56 23.76 3.56
N GLY A 234 -14.57 24.98 4.11
CA GLY A 234 -13.41 25.87 4.18
C GLY A 234 -12.68 25.86 5.52
N ILE A 235 -13.16 25.11 6.51
CA ILE A 235 -12.65 25.14 7.89
C ILE A 235 -11.88 23.86 8.19
N VAL A 236 -10.61 24.02 8.57
CA VAL A 236 -9.74 22.90 8.96
C VAL A 236 -10.10 22.41 10.36
N ALA A 237 -10.36 21.12 10.47
CA ALA A 237 -10.65 20.41 11.71
C ALA A 237 -9.41 19.74 12.31
N PHE A 238 -8.54 19.15 11.48
CA PHE A 238 -7.27 18.54 11.91
C PHE A 238 -6.16 18.85 10.92
N TYR A 239 -4.91 18.85 11.40
CA TYR A 239 -3.73 19.11 10.58
C TYR A 239 -2.50 18.38 11.13
N GLU A 240 -1.55 18.06 10.25
CA GLU A 240 -0.21 17.58 10.66
C GLU A 240 0.50 18.68 11.48
N GLU A 241 1.13 18.34 12.62
CA GLU A 241 1.89 19.31 13.44
C GLU A 241 3.07 19.94 12.67
N LYS A 242 3.75 19.17 11.82
CA LYS A 242 4.88 19.61 11.00
C LYS A 242 4.62 19.33 9.52
N PRO A 243 5.08 20.19 8.60
CA PRO A 243 4.95 19.92 7.18
C PRO A 243 5.94 18.83 6.75
N VAL A 244 5.56 18.09 5.72
CA VAL A 244 6.40 17.12 4.99
C VAL A 244 6.63 17.68 3.59
N ASN A 245 7.89 17.96 3.24
CA ASN A 245 8.30 18.55 1.96
C ASN A 245 7.49 19.79 1.57
N GLU A 246 7.52 20.81 2.44
CA GLU A 246 6.84 22.09 2.23
C GLU A 246 5.31 21.99 2.06
N THR A 247 4.73 20.85 2.42
CA THR A 247 3.27 20.64 2.40
C THR A 247 2.77 20.09 3.72
N ARG A 248 1.54 20.41 4.07
CA ARG A 248 0.88 19.97 5.30
C ARG A 248 -0.43 19.29 4.94
N ALA A 249 -0.63 18.06 5.40
CA ALA A 249 -1.92 17.42 5.26
C ALA A 249 -2.92 18.04 6.25
N VAL A 250 -4.11 18.35 5.74
CA VAL A 250 -5.21 18.94 6.49
C VAL A 250 -6.50 18.17 6.21
N LEU A 251 -7.36 18.13 7.22
CA LEU A 251 -8.72 17.61 7.16
C LEU A 251 -9.69 18.77 7.39
N TYR A 252 -10.64 18.96 6.49
CA TYR A 252 -11.72 19.93 6.59
C TYR A 252 -12.94 19.33 7.30
N LEU A 253 -13.81 20.18 7.84
CA LEU A 253 -15.02 19.75 8.56
C LEU A 253 -16.03 18.99 7.68
N ASP A 254 -15.98 19.16 6.36
CA ASP A 254 -16.78 18.40 5.41
C ASP A 254 -16.24 16.97 5.14
N GLY A 255 -15.11 16.60 5.77
CA GLY A 255 -14.45 15.31 5.58
C GLY A 255 -13.40 15.29 4.46
N ARG A 256 -13.26 16.36 3.69
CA ARG A 256 -12.24 16.47 2.63
C ARG A 256 -10.85 16.53 3.27
N CYS A 257 -9.89 15.83 2.66
CA CYS A 257 -8.49 15.87 3.06
C CYS A 257 -7.63 16.30 1.87
N GLU A 258 -6.64 17.16 2.10
CA GLU A 258 -5.68 17.55 1.06
C GLU A 258 -4.32 17.90 1.66
N ARG A 259 -3.29 17.99 0.80
CA ARG A 259 -2.00 18.58 1.15
C ARG A 259 -1.97 20.04 0.71
N VAL A 260 -1.78 20.93 1.67
CA VAL A 260 -1.70 22.37 1.45
C VAL A 260 -0.23 22.78 1.45
N ALA A 261 0.17 23.60 0.48
CA ALA A 261 1.51 24.19 0.48
C ALA A 261 1.72 25.04 1.73
N GLU A 262 2.88 24.95 2.36
CA GLU A 262 3.19 25.66 3.61
C GLU A 262 3.08 27.19 3.45
N SER A 263 3.31 27.71 2.25
CA SER A 263 3.08 29.11 1.90
C SER A 263 1.62 29.56 2.01
N LYS A 264 0.65 28.64 1.86
CA LYS A 264 -0.79 28.89 2.01
C LYS A 264 -1.28 28.65 3.43
N TRP A 265 -0.52 27.94 4.26
CA TRP A 265 -0.92 27.55 5.61
C TRP A 265 -1.28 28.74 6.52
N PRO A 266 -0.54 29.87 6.55
CA PRO A 266 -0.90 31.00 7.41
C PRO A 266 -2.28 31.59 7.13
N ALA A 267 -2.67 31.68 5.85
CA ALA A 267 -3.99 32.18 5.46
C ALA A 267 -5.10 31.21 5.87
N LEU A 268 -4.88 29.91 5.67
CA LEU A 268 -5.83 28.86 6.04
C LEU A 268 -6.00 28.73 7.56
N LYS A 269 -4.89 28.84 8.30
CA LYS A 269 -4.86 28.86 9.77
C LYS A 269 -5.71 29.99 10.32
N LYS A 270 -5.54 31.20 9.77
CA LYS A 270 -6.34 32.38 10.14
C LYS A 270 -7.82 32.20 9.79
N ALA A 271 -8.13 31.72 8.58
CA ALA A 271 -9.51 31.49 8.15
C ALA A 271 -10.23 30.43 9.01
N SER A 272 -9.49 29.42 9.48
CA SER A 272 -10.01 28.35 10.34
C SER A 272 -9.96 28.68 11.83
N GLN A 273 -9.52 29.88 12.22
CA GLN A 273 -9.39 30.32 13.62
C GLN A 273 -8.49 29.39 14.48
N ILE A 274 -7.46 28.81 13.86
CA ILE A 274 -6.48 27.99 14.57
C ILE A 274 -5.46 28.92 15.26
N PRO A 275 -5.19 28.77 16.58
CA PRO A 275 -4.21 29.58 17.32
C PRO A 275 -2.80 29.46 16.77
#